data_AF-A0A2V8TU98-F1
#
_entry.id   AF-A0A2V8TU98-F1
#
_cell.length_a   1.000
_cell.length_b   1.000
_cell.length_c   1.000
_cell.angle_alpha   90.00
_cell.angle_beta   90.00
_cell.angle_gamma   90.00
#
_symmetry.space_group_name_H-M   'P 1'
#
loop_
_entity.id
_entity.type
_entity.pdbx_description
1 polymer ?
#
loop_
_entity_poly.entity_id
_entity_poly.type
_entity_poly.pdbx_seq_one_letter_code
_entity_poly.pdbx_strand_id
1 'polypeptide(L)'
;MLIKGKGPPAIERVAFTLQPGQTSDVIESRRGFHIIQVTEKRPEGPIPLDQAKEKIRARLAARERQDKIRAYVDQLREQARVERLLPAAS
;
A
#
# COMPACT_ATOMS: atom_id res chain seq x y z
N MET A 1 -10.93 7.77 3.87
CA MET A 1 -11.44 7.25 2.60
C MET A 1 -10.92 5.84 2.39
N LEU A 2 -11.80 4.85 2.21
CA LEU A 2 -11.41 3.47 1.97
C LEU A 2 -11.42 3.19 0.47
N ILE A 3 -10.35 2.61 -0.05
CA ILE A 3 -10.24 2.19 -1.46
C ILE A 3 -10.16 0.68 -1.47
N LYS A 4 -10.97 0.04 -2.33
CA LYS A 4 -11.00 -1.41 -2.46
C LYS A 4 -9.60 -1.98 -2.75
N GLY A 5 -9.19 -2.99 -2.01
CA GLY A 5 -7.88 -3.64 -2.06
C GLY A 5 -6.74 -2.87 -1.38
N LYS A 6 -7.02 -1.73 -0.74
CA LYS A 6 -6.00 -0.92 -0.01
C LYS A 6 -6.30 -0.77 1.48
N GLY A 7 -7.44 -1.29 1.95
CA GLY A 7 -7.85 -1.21 3.34
C GLY A 7 -7.48 -2.44 4.17
N PRO A 8 -7.62 -2.38 5.50
CA PRO A 8 -7.58 -3.57 6.35
C PRO A 8 -8.70 -4.55 5.93
N PRO A 9 -8.40 -5.83 5.63
CA PRO A 9 -9.37 -6.75 5.04
C PRO A 9 -10.67 -6.92 5.85
N ALA A 10 -10.58 -6.91 7.18
CA ALA A 10 -11.74 -7.03 8.07
C ALA A 10 -12.69 -5.84 7.94
N ILE A 11 -12.15 -4.62 7.93
CA ILE A 11 -12.93 -3.39 7.80
C ILE A 11 -13.48 -3.27 6.39
N GLU A 12 -12.67 -3.61 5.38
CA GLU A 12 -13.04 -3.50 3.98
C GLU A 12 -14.26 -4.34 3.62
N ARG A 13 -14.29 -5.61 4.03
CA ARG A 13 -15.43 -6.49 3.76
C ARG A 13 -16.75 -5.93 4.28
N VAL A 14 -16.74 -5.29 5.45
CA VAL A 14 -17.96 -4.73 6.05
C VAL A 14 -18.30 -3.37 5.45
N ALA A 15 -17.31 -2.48 5.27
CA ALA A 15 -17.54 -1.15 4.73
C ALA A 15 -18.20 -1.17 3.34
N PHE A 16 -17.82 -2.13 2.49
CA PHE A 16 -18.37 -2.22 1.14
C PHE A 16 -19.78 -2.87 1.09
N THR A 17 -20.20 -3.61 2.12
CA THR A 17 -21.57 -4.19 2.18
C THR A 17 -22.60 -3.21 2.73
N LEU A 18 -22.20 -2.31 3.64
CA LEU A 18 -23.10 -1.33 4.28
C LEU A 18 -23.59 -0.25 3.31
N GLN A 19 -24.81 0.25 3.48
CA GLN A 19 -25.30 1.42 2.74
C GLN A 19 -24.78 2.74 3.35
N PRO A 20 -24.71 3.85 2.58
CA PRO A 20 -24.46 5.16 3.17
C PRO A 20 -25.44 5.48 4.31
N GLY A 21 -24.93 6.06 5.39
CA GLY A 21 -25.61 6.27 6.67
C GLY A 21 -25.59 5.08 7.62
N GLN A 22 -25.33 3.85 7.14
CA GLN A 22 -25.42 2.64 7.96
C GLN A 22 -24.16 2.44 8.82
N THR A 23 -24.37 1.99 10.06
CA THR A 23 -23.32 1.63 11.02
C THR A 23 -23.16 0.10 11.05
N SER A 24 -21.93 -0.39 11.21
CA SER A 24 -21.61 -1.80 11.34
C SER A 24 -21.89 -2.36 12.72
N ASP A 25 -21.99 -3.69 12.81
CA ASP A 25 -21.69 -4.41 14.05
C ASP A 25 -20.19 -4.29 14.42
N VAL A 26 -19.81 -4.84 15.56
CA VAL A 26 -18.41 -4.84 16.01
C VAL A 26 -17.54 -5.68 15.07
N ILE A 27 -16.50 -5.05 14.51
CA ILE A 27 -15.51 -5.66 13.62
C ILE A 27 -14.25 -5.97 14.42
N GLU A 28 -13.90 -7.25 14.53
CA GLU A 28 -12.63 -7.67 15.12
C GLU A 28 -11.48 -7.56 14.11
N SER A 29 -10.33 -7.08 14.57
CA SER A 29 -9.10 -6.96 13.79
C SER A 29 -7.89 -7.30 14.64
N ARG A 30 -6.72 -7.47 13.99
CA ARG A 30 -5.43 -7.66 14.69
C ARG A 30 -5.09 -6.56 15.71
N ARG A 31 -5.73 -5.39 15.62
CA ARG A 31 -5.49 -4.23 16.50
C ARG A 31 -6.61 -4.02 17.53
N GLY A 32 -7.57 -4.95 17.62
CA GLY A 32 -8.75 -4.84 18.48
C GLY A 32 -10.04 -4.62 17.70
N PHE A 33 -11.05 -4.08 18.37
CA PHE A 33 -12.42 -3.96 17.90
C PHE A 33 -12.72 -2.58 17.27
N HIS A 34 -13.50 -2.57 16.20
CA HIS A 34 -13.84 -1.36 15.44
C HIS A 34 -15.33 -1.34 15.12
N ILE A 35 -15.94 -0.16 15.19
CA ILE A 35 -17.29 0.10 14.63
C ILE A 35 -17.11 1.17 13.56
N ILE A 36 -17.76 1.00 12.42
CA ILE A 36 -17.65 1.94 11.29
C ILE A 36 -19.04 2.40 10.85
N GLN A 37 -19.13 3.64 10.37
CA GLN A 37 -20.30 4.15 9.65
C GLN A 37 -19.87 4.54 8.24
N VAL A 38 -20.62 4.12 7.23
CA VAL A 38 -20.37 4.56 5.86
C VAL A 38 -21.04 5.91 5.66
N THR A 39 -20.29 6.97 5.43
CA THR A 39 -20.87 8.31 5.20
C THR A 39 -21.29 8.53 3.74
N GLU A 40 -20.50 8.00 2.80
CA GLU A 40 -20.66 8.21 1.37
C GLU A 40 -20.08 7.00 0.62
N LYS A 41 -20.68 6.64 -0.52
CA LYS A 41 -20.07 5.71 -1.49
C LYS A 41 -19.83 6.44 -2.81
N ARG A 42 -18.60 6.38 -3.30
CA ARG A 42 -18.24 6.91 -4.63
C ARG A 42 -18.11 5.76 -5.61
N PRO A 43 -18.80 5.81 -6.76
CA PRO A 43 -18.68 4.76 -7.77
C PRO A 43 -17.23 4.66 -8.26
N GLU A 44 -16.78 3.43 -8.50
CA GLU A 44 -15.53 3.21 -9.20
C GLU A 44 -15.71 3.63 -10.66
N GLY A 45 -14.72 4.36 -11.19
CA GLY A 45 -14.73 4.82 -12.57
C GLY A 45 -13.31 4.92 -13.10
N PRO A 46 -13.12 4.81 -14.44
CA PRO A 46 -11.81 5.00 -15.03
C PRO A 46 -11.35 6.42 -14.76
N ILE A 47 -10.13 6.54 -14.21
CA ILE A 47 -9.48 7.85 -14.08
C ILE A 47 -9.03 8.24 -15.49
N PRO A 48 -9.46 9.41 -16.03
CA PRO A 48 -9.03 9.86 -17.35
C PRO A 48 -7.51 9.90 -17.45
N LEU A 49 -6.98 9.55 -18.62
CA LEU A 49 -5.53 9.49 -18.83
C LEU A 49 -4.86 10.82 -18.47
N ASP A 50 -5.46 11.96 -18.81
CA ASP A 50 -4.92 13.28 -18.51
C ASP A 50 -4.74 13.52 -17.01
N GLN A 51 -5.65 13.01 -16.18
CA GLN A 51 -5.54 13.09 -14.72
C GLN A 51 -4.52 12.08 -14.16
N ALA A 52 -4.37 10.92 -14.81
CA ALA A 52 -3.46 9.86 -14.36
C ALA A 52 -2.01 10.05 -14.85
N LYS A 53 -1.79 10.81 -15.93
CA LYS A 53 -0.54 10.88 -16.69
C LYS A 53 0.66 11.24 -15.82
N GLU A 54 0.56 12.30 -15.03
CA GLU A 54 1.66 12.76 -14.17
C GLU A 54 1.98 11.74 -13.07
N LYS A 55 0.95 11.11 -12.49
CA LYS A 55 1.13 10.04 -11.51
C LYS A 55 1.80 8.80 -12.11
N ILE A 56 1.41 8.42 -13.33
CA ILE A 56 2.02 7.31 -14.07
C ILE A 56 3.48 7.62 -14.37
N ARG A 57 3.79 8.81 -14.91
CA ARG A 57 5.15 9.26 -15.19
C ARG A 57 6.03 9.22 -13.95
N ALA A 58 5.56 9.81 -12.84
CA ALA A 58 6.30 9.81 -11.58
C ALA A 58 6.60 8.39 -11.08
N ARG A 59 5.62 7.48 -11.21
CA ARG A 59 5.77 6.07 -10.80
C ARG A 59 6.77 5.32 -11.69
N LEU A 60 6.71 5.51 -13.01
CA LEU A 60 7.65 4.88 -13.95
C LEU A 60 9.08 5.39 -13.72
N ALA A 61 9.25 6.70 -13.56
CA ALA A 61 10.55 7.29 -13.27
C ALA A 61 11.13 6.83 -11.93
N ALA A 62 10.29 6.69 -10.89
CA ALA A 62 10.72 6.14 -9.60
C ALA A 62 11.15 4.69 -9.71
N ARG A 63 10.41 3.87 -10.48
CA ARG A 63 10.75 2.47 -10.73
C ARG A 63 12.10 2.34 -11.45
N GLU A 64 12.29 3.06 -12.56
CA GLU A 64 13.56 3.02 -13.29
C GLU A 64 14.75 3.47 -12.43
N ARG A 65 14.58 4.53 -11.62
CA ARG A 65 15.63 4.94 -10.68
C ARG A 65 15.97 3.85 -9.69
N GLN A 66 14.96 3.21 -9.11
CA GLN A 66 15.16 2.13 -8.14
C GLN A 66 15.86 0.93 -8.76
N ASP A 67 15.48 0.55 -9.98
CA ASP A 67 16.11 -0.54 -10.72
C ASP A 67 17.59 -0.24 -11.03
N LYS A 68 17.90 0.98 -11.47
CA LYS A 68 19.28 1.42 -11.72
C LYS A 68 20.12 1.48 -10.45
N ILE A 69 19.58 2.03 -9.36
CA ILE A 69 20.26 2.07 -8.07
C ILE A 69 20.54 0.64 -7.58
N ARG A 70 19.58 -0.26 -7.72
CA ARG A 70 19.76 -1.66 -7.31
C ARG A 70 20.87 -2.33 -8.11
N ALA A 71 20.85 -2.21 -9.43
CA ALA A 71 21.88 -2.76 -10.30
C ALA A 71 23.28 -2.19 -9.95
N TYR A 72 23.36 -0.88 -9.68
CA TYR A 72 24.61 -0.24 -9.28
C TYR A 72 25.12 -0.74 -7.92
N VAL A 73 24.24 -0.87 -6.93
CA VAL A 73 24.59 -1.43 -5.61
C VAL A 73 25.04 -2.88 -5.71
N ASP A 74 24.37 -3.68 -6.54
CA ASP A 74 24.74 -5.08 -6.76
C ASP A 74 26.13 -5.19 -7.41
N GLN A 75 26.43 -4.34 -8.42
CA GLN A 75 27.77 -4.25 -9.01
C GLN A 75 28.83 -3.86 -7.98
N LEU A 76 28.57 -2.85 -7.14
CA LEU A 76 29.50 -2.44 -6.09
C LEU A 76 29.75 -3.55 -5.07
N ARG A 77 28.74 -4.35 -4.75
CA ARG A 77 28.88 -5.50 -3.82
C ARG A 77 29.74 -6.60 -4.41
N GLU A 78 29.66 -6.87 -5.71
CA GLU A 78 30.53 -7.87 -6.36
C GLU A 78 32.00 -7.43 -6.34
N GLN A 79 32.25 -6.12 -6.44
CA GLN A 79 33.59 -5.55 -6.42
C GLN A 79 34.14 -5.34 -5.00
N ALA A 80 33.29 -5.41 -3.97
CA ALA A 80 33.66 -5.13 -2.60
C ALA A 80 33.77 -6.42 -1.76
N ARG A 81 34.85 -6.55 -0.99
CA ARG A 81 34.93 -7.54 0.09
C ARG A 81 34.06 -7.06 1.26
N VAL A 82 32.84 -7.57 1.35
CA VAL A 82 31.90 -7.26 2.44
C VAL A 82 32.01 -8.33 3.53
N GLU A 83 32.60 -7.98 4.68
CA GLU A 83 32.64 -8.84 5.85
C GLU A 83 31.60 -8.37 6.88
N ARG A 84 30.71 -9.29 7.30
CA ARG A 84 29.79 -9.05 8.41
C ARG A 84 30.33 -9.74 9.66
N LEU A 85 31.04 -9.01 10.52
CA LEU A 85 31.33 -9.47 11.88
C LEU A 85 30.04 -9.39 12.69
N LEU A 86 29.38 -10.53 12.85
CA LEU A 86 28.32 -10.68 13.85
C LEU A 86 29.00 -10.73 15.23
N PRO A 87 28.64 -9.86 16.20
CA PRO A 87 29.03 -10.11 17.58
C PRO A 87 28.40 -11.44 18.02
N ALA A 88 29.18 -12.26 18.72
CA ALA A 88 28.69 -13.51 19.29
C ALA A 88 27.43 -13.22 20.11
N ALA A 89 26.35 -13.93 19.82
CA ALA A 89 25.13 -13.86 20.61
C ALA A 89 25.44 -14.38 22.03
N SER A 90 25.24 -13.52 23.03
CA SER A 90 25.16 -13.90 24.45
C SER A 90 23.78 -14.42 24.79
#